data_AF-A0A7J3BAK8-F1
#
_entry.id   AF-A0A7J3BAK8-F1
#
_cell.length_a   1.000
_cell.length_b   1.000
_cell.length_c   1.000
_cell.angle_alpha   90.00
_cell.angle_beta   90.00
_cell.angle_gamma   90.00
#
_symmetry.space_group_name_H-M   'P 1'
#
loop_
_entity.id
_entity.type
_entity.pdbx_description
1 polymer ?
#
loop_
_entity_poly.entity_id
_entity_poly.type
_entity_poly.pdbx_seq_one_letter_code
_entity_poly.pdbx_strand_id
1 'polypeptide(L)'
;MPVPVSIMNIPAFAASGSASLGGYWSWVTLCGAALITSVIILAFIYAWGTLFRNSELISFVKLELYEVVVTAILVIYVLGIAGSLSTLSIGKLLPPSILPHGVSPDATIYQITENYFLEVGKDMSVWLNLNYFLNVYVDYASSITQYARPLGIGLVSSPLAGFAAPLKQLLYNCTTALTIAYVVNYAQYYTFIFATEVFLDYYLPIGVFLRCFLPTRRLGGTLIAICLSFLLIFPFLTTLTYFIFYNENGPMITFRSFIEQYYGPGGNFWDNISRYFNPFEYSSGLFGFITGALGGIGNLLQDVFGSIFLVIMVFPISVVGKAFMVGYLMPAFNILIFTQAALSLSKSFGEEVDISSLTRMI
;
A
#
# COMPACT_ATOMS: atom_id res chain seq x y z
N MET A 1 20.73 -8.74 -12.79
CA MET A 1 20.09 -8.00 -13.90
C MET A 1 18.64 -7.78 -13.50
N PRO A 2 18.18 -6.53 -13.31
CA PRO A 2 16.77 -6.30 -13.11
C PRO A 2 16.09 -6.75 -14.40
N VAL A 3 15.30 -7.82 -14.33
CA VAL A 3 14.33 -8.09 -15.38
C VAL A 3 13.48 -6.83 -15.41
N PRO A 4 13.42 -6.08 -16.53
CA PRO A 4 12.38 -5.08 -16.66
C PRO A 4 11.10 -5.89 -16.54
N VAL A 5 10.47 -5.85 -15.36
CA VAL A 5 9.07 -6.21 -15.23
C VAL A 5 8.46 -5.25 -16.24
N SER A 6 8.15 -5.78 -17.43
CA SER A 6 7.31 -5.11 -18.38
C SER A 6 6.06 -4.89 -17.56
N ILE A 7 5.96 -3.67 -17.01
CA ILE A 7 4.81 -3.16 -16.31
C ILE A 7 3.71 -3.54 -17.30
N MET A 8 2.94 -4.57 -16.95
CA MET A 8 1.69 -4.86 -17.59
C MET A 8 1.08 -3.49 -17.77
N ASN A 9 0.83 -3.06 -19.02
CA ASN A 9 0.30 -1.74 -19.31
C ASN A 9 -1.06 -1.68 -18.60
N ILE A 10 -1.04 -1.42 -17.30
CA ILE A 10 -2.18 -1.07 -16.49
C ILE A 10 -2.59 0.23 -17.15
N PRO A 11 -3.79 0.28 -17.74
CA PRO A 11 -4.21 1.44 -18.52
C PRO A 11 -3.94 2.68 -17.69
N ALA A 12 -3.19 3.63 -18.27
CA ALA A 12 -2.78 4.88 -17.64
C ALA A 12 -3.95 5.82 -17.28
N PHE A 13 -5.18 5.27 -17.24
CA PHE A 13 -6.41 5.94 -16.89
C PHE A 13 -6.45 6.38 -15.43
N ALA A 14 -5.78 5.65 -14.51
CA ALA A 14 -5.70 6.05 -13.10
C ALA A 14 -4.68 7.20 -12.87
N ALA A 15 -3.53 7.17 -13.56
CA ALA A 15 -2.45 8.12 -13.38
C ALA A 15 -2.67 9.47 -14.09
N SER A 16 -3.53 9.52 -15.12
CA SER A 16 -4.08 10.80 -15.58
C SER A 16 -5.12 11.29 -14.57
N GLY A 17 -4.67 11.68 -13.37
CA GLY A 17 -5.48 12.28 -12.29
C GLY A 17 -6.19 13.58 -12.67
N SER A 18 -6.24 13.93 -13.96
CA SER A 18 -7.41 14.61 -14.47
C SER A 18 -8.58 13.64 -14.35
N ALA A 19 -9.55 14.00 -13.51
CA ALA A 19 -10.92 13.99 -13.99
C ALA A 19 -10.92 14.75 -15.34
N SER A 20 -10.46 14.10 -16.41
CA SER A 20 -10.60 14.64 -17.75
C SER A 20 -12.09 14.86 -17.88
N LEU A 21 -12.49 15.95 -18.51
CA LEU A 21 -13.88 16.38 -18.62
C LEU A 21 -14.83 15.30 -19.17
N GLY A 22 -14.36 14.09 -19.53
CA GLY A 22 -15.21 12.91 -19.74
C GLY A 22 -15.64 12.17 -18.46
N GLY A 23 -14.79 12.07 -17.42
CA GLY A 23 -15.03 11.18 -16.26
C GLY A 23 -16.09 11.70 -15.28
N TYR A 24 -15.91 12.93 -14.76
CA TYR A 24 -16.87 13.51 -13.81
C TYR A 24 -18.27 13.66 -14.42
N TRP A 25 -18.34 14.08 -15.68
CA TRP A 25 -19.59 14.22 -16.41
C TRP A 25 -20.25 12.88 -16.69
N SER A 26 -19.46 11.81 -16.89
CA SER A 26 -19.99 10.44 -16.96
C SER A 26 -20.76 10.08 -15.69
N TRP A 27 -20.19 10.30 -14.51
CA TRP A 27 -20.86 10.00 -13.23
C TRP A 27 -22.15 10.79 -13.05
N VAL A 28 -22.11 12.09 -13.37
CA VAL A 28 -23.31 12.95 -13.34
C VAL A 28 -24.37 12.41 -14.30
N THR A 29 -24.00 11.98 -15.50
CA THR A 29 -24.96 11.43 -16.47
C THR A 29 -25.55 10.10 -16.02
N LEU A 30 -24.76 9.21 -15.41
CA LEU A 30 -25.23 7.91 -14.90
C LEU A 30 -26.16 8.08 -13.70
N CYS A 31 -25.81 8.92 -12.73
CA CYS A 31 -26.68 9.23 -11.60
C CYS A 31 -27.94 10.01 -12.05
N GLY A 32 -27.80 10.91 -13.02
CA GLY A 32 -28.92 11.63 -13.63
C GLY A 32 -29.88 10.69 -14.34
N ALA A 33 -29.36 9.72 -15.10
CA ALA A 33 -30.16 8.69 -15.76
C ALA A 33 -30.90 7.81 -14.73
N ALA A 34 -30.25 7.45 -13.63
CA ALA A 34 -30.88 6.72 -12.53
C ALA A 34 -32.05 7.52 -11.93
N LEU A 35 -31.86 8.80 -11.61
CA LEU A 35 -32.91 9.68 -11.09
C LEU A 35 -34.06 9.86 -12.07
N ILE A 36 -33.78 10.12 -13.35
CA ILE A 36 -34.80 10.27 -14.40
C ILE A 36 -35.62 8.98 -14.52
N THR A 37 -34.94 7.82 -14.49
CA THR A 37 -35.61 6.51 -14.54
C THR A 37 -36.55 6.33 -13.34
N SER A 38 -36.11 6.70 -12.14
CA SER A 38 -36.97 6.66 -10.94
C SER A 38 -38.18 7.59 -11.05
N VAL A 39 -38.01 8.81 -11.58
CA VAL A 39 -39.12 9.76 -11.82
C VAL A 39 -40.11 9.21 -12.85
N ILE A 40 -39.63 8.59 -13.94
CA ILE A 40 -40.48 7.96 -14.95
C ILE A 40 -41.32 6.84 -14.33
N ILE A 41 -40.71 5.98 -13.51
CA ILE A 41 -41.42 4.90 -12.80
C ILE A 41 -42.49 5.48 -11.88
N LEU A 42 -42.18 6.53 -11.10
CA LEU A 42 -43.17 7.20 -10.24
C LEU A 42 -44.30 7.86 -11.03
N ALA A 43 -44.01 8.43 -12.19
CA ALA A 43 -45.03 9.00 -13.09
C ALA A 43 -45.99 7.92 -13.62
N PHE A 44 -45.46 6.73 -13.98
CA PHE A 44 -46.30 5.58 -14.35
C PHE A 44 -47.19 5.11 -13.18
N ILE A 45 -46.64 5.03 -11.98
CA ILE A 45 -47.39 4.66 -10.77
C ILE A 45 -48.49 5.70 -10.47
N TYR A 46 -48.20 7.00 -10.66
CA TYR A 46 -49.20 8.07 -10.50
C TYR A 46 -50.35 7.95 -11.52
N ALA A 47 -50.03 7.70 -12.79
CA ALA A 47 -51.03 7.49 -13.83
C ALA A 47 -51.92 6.28 -13.49
N TRP A 48 -51.31 5.20 -12.98
CA TRP A 48 -52.02 4.02 -12.50
C TRP A 48 -52.95 4.33 -11.32
N GLY A 49 -52.47 5.04 -10.30
CA GLY A 49 -53.29 5.47 -9.16
C GLY A 49 -54.49 6.32 -9.56
N THR A 50 -54.29 7.19 -10.55
CA THR A 50 -55.35 8.04 -11.10
C THR A 50 -56.38 7.22 -11.88
N LEU A 51 -55.95 6.22 -12.66
CA LEU A 51 -56.83 5.34 -13.44
C LEU A 51 -57.77 4.52 -12.54
N PHE A 52 -57.24 3.96 -11.44
CA PHE A 52 -58.02 3.18 -10.48
C PHE A 52 -58.69 4.01 -9.38
N ARG A 53 -58.50 5.34 -9.39
CA ARG A 53 -59.00 6.27 -8.36
C ARG A 53 -58.63 5.85 -6.93
N ASN A 54 -57.46 5.26 -6.75
CA ASN A 54 -56.96 4.87 -5.44
C ASN A 54 -56.22 6.04 -4.78
N SER A 55 -56.83 6.64 -3.75
CA SER A 55 -56.26 7.79 -3.03
C SER A 55 -54.98 7.46 -2.26
N GLU A 56 -54.83 6.22 -1.79
CA GLU A 56 -53.65 5.76 -1.06
C GLU A 56 -52.42 5.77 -1.98
N LEU A 57 -52.59 5.29 -3.21
CA LEU A 57 -51.51 5.23 -4.21
C LEU A 57 -51.08 6.63 -4.65
N ILE A 58 -52.02 7.56 -4.80
CA ILE A 58 -51.70 8.97 -5.09
C ILE A 58 -50.93 9.62 -3.93
N SER A 59 -51.32 9.35 -2.67
CA SER A 59 -50.60 9.86 -1.49
C SER A 59 -49.19 9.26 -1.39
N PHE A 60 -49.05 7.97 -1.69
CA PHE A 60 -47.77 7.28 -1.74
C PHE A 60 -46.81 7.92 -2.74
N VAL A 61 -47.25 8.20 -3.97
CA VAL A 61 -46.39 8.82 -4.99
C VAL A 61 -45.94 10.23 -4.58
N LYS A 62 -46.80 11.02 -3.91
CA LYS A 62 -46.42 12.35 -3.42
C LYS A 62 -45.29 12.29 -2.39
N LEU A 63 -45.32 11.28 -1.51
CA LEU A 63 -44.24 11.05 -0.54
C LEU A 63 -42.95 10.62 -1.23
N GLU A 64 -43.02 9.69 -2.18
CA GLU A 64 -41.82 9.24 -2.92
C GLU A 64 -41.22 10.34 -3.80
N LEU A 65 -42.04 11.25 -4.36
CA LEU A 65 -41.54 12.38 -5.13
C LEU A 65 -40.67 13.33 -4.26
N TYR A 66 -41.06 13.56 -3.01
CA TYR A 66 -40.25 14.34 -2.07
C TYR A 66 -38.87 13.68 -1.83
N GLU A 67 -38.84 12.36 -1.73
CA GLU A 67 -37.64 11.57 -1.45
C GLU A 67 -36.68 11.52 -2.64
N VAL A 68 -37.21 11.53 -3.87
CA VAL A 68 -36.40 11.69 -5.08
C VAL A 68 -35.72 13.06 -5.10
N VAL A 69 -36.40 14.13 -4.69
CA VAL A 69 -35.81 15.47 -4.60
C VAL A 69 -34.69 15.52 -3.56
N VAL A 70 -34.91 14.94 -2.37
CA VAL A 70 -33.87 14.82 -1.33
C VAL A 70 -32.67 14.01 -1.84
N THR A 71 -32.92 12.92 -2.56
CA THR A 71 -31.87 12.09 -3.16
C THR A 71 -31.09 12.85 -4.22
N ALA A 72 -31.74 13.68 -5.04
CA ALA A 72 -31.07 14.52 -6.03
C ALA A 72 -30.11 15.54 -5.35
N ILE A 73 -30.55 16.18 -4.26
CA ILE A 73 -29.69 17.09 -3.48
C ILE A 73 -28.49 16.34 -2.89
N LEU A 74 -28.73 15.14 -2.35
CA LEU A 74 -27.69 14.27 -1.81
C LEU A 74 -26.66 13.91 -2.89
N VAL A 75 -27.09 13.55 -4.10
CA VAL A 75 -26.19 13.25 -5.23
C VAL A 75 -25.32 14.44 -5.58
N ILE A 76 -25.89 15.64 -5.67
CA ILE A 76 -25.12 16.87 -5.93
C ILE A 76 -24.06 17.08 -4.85
N TYR A 77 -24.43 16.89 -3.58
CA TYR A 77 -23.50 17.02 -2.46
C TYR A 77 -22.36 15.99 -2.54
N VAL A 78 -22.69 14.73 -2.80
CA VAL A 78 -21.71 13.63 -2.92
C VAL A 78 -20.75 13.85 -4.08
N LEU A 79 -21.26 14.19 -5.26
CA LEU A 79 -20.43 14.49 -6.42
C LEU A 79 -19.60 15.77 -6.21
N GLY A 80 -20.14 16.76 -5.51
CA GLY A 80 -19.41 17.96 -5.12
C GLY A 80 -18.21 17.68 -4.22
N ILE A 81 -18.35 16.78 -3.23
CA ILE A 81 -17.23 16.35 -2.38
C ILE A 81 -16.23 15.51 -3.17
N ALA A 82 -16.69 14.55 -3.98
CA ALA A 82 -15.79 13.73 -4.80
C ALA A 82 -14.98 14.59 -5.79
N GLY A 83 -15.62 15.59 -6.40
CA GLY A 83 -14.98 16.57 -7.29
C GLY A 83 -14.05 17.53 -6.57
N SER A 84 -14.36 17.91 -5.31
CA SER A 84 -13.45 18.76 -4.54
C SER A 84 -12.19 17.99 -4.15
N LEU A 85 -12.26 16.72 -3.77
CA LEU A 85 -11.08 15.91 -3.47
C LEU A 85 -10.20 15.64 -4.69
N SER A 86 -10.79 15.47 -5.88
CA SER A 86 -10.00 15.25 -7.10
C SER A 86 -9.24 16.50 -7.55
N THR A 87 -9.68 17.69 -7.14
CA THR A 87 -9.03 18.97 -7.47
C THR A 87 -8.17 19.53 -6.33
N LEU A 88 -8.24 18.94 -5.14
CA LEU A 88 -7.50 19.38 -3.97
C LEU A 88 -6.04 18.90 -4.04
N SER A 89 -5.16 19.81 -4.48
CA SER A 89 -3.72 19.61 -4.45
C SER A 89 -3.18 19.60 -3.03
N ILE A 90 -2.27 18.68 -2.73
CA ILE A 90 -1.74 18.50 -1.38
C ILE A 90 -0.94 19.70 -0.87
N GLY A 91 -0.26 20.42 -1.77
CA GLY A 91 0.56 21.59 -1.40
C GLY A 91 -0.26 22.74 -0.82
N LYS A 92 -1.59 22.72 -0.99
CA LYS A 92 -2.50 23.67 -0.33
C LYS A 92 -2.90 23.23 1.08
N LEU A 93 -2.89 21.93 1.36
CA LEU A 93 -3.29 21.36 2.64
C LEU A 93 -2.14 21.27 3.64
N LEU A 94 -0.94 20.93 3.15
CA LEU A 94 0.22 20.65 3.98
C LEU A 94 1.41 21.54 3.59
N PRO A 95 2.21 22.01 4.56
CA PRO A 95 3.42 22.76 4.27
C PRO A 95 4.44 21.87 3.54
N PRO A 96 5.25 22.42 2.62
CA PRO A 96 6.22 21.65 1.83
C PRO A 96 7.21 20.81 2.64
N SER A 97 7.48 21.21 3.89
CA SER A 97 8.41 20.51 4.79
C SER A 97 7.92 19.14 5.29
N ILE A 98 6.65 18.81 5.09
CA ILE A 98 6.05 17.52 5.50
C ILE A 98 5.88 16.60 4.29
N LEU A 99 6.07 17.11 3.06
CA LEU A 99 5.87 16.33 1.85
C LEU A 99 7.02 15.32 1.67
N PRO A 100 6.72 14.04 1.37
CA PRO A 100 7.71 13.03 1.04
C PRO A 100 8.52 13.45 -0.17
N HIS A 101 9.78 13.02 -0.21
CA HIS A 101 10.66 13.31 -1.33
C HIS A 101 10.09 12.81 -2.65
N GLY A 102 10.07 13.67 -3.67
CA GLY A 102 9.62 13.31 -5.01
C GLY A 102 8.12 13.47 -5.25
N VAL A 103 7.34 13.85 -4.23
CA VAL A 103 5.93 14.20 -4.40
C VAL A 103 5.81 15.64 -4.89
N SER A 104 5.16 15.83 -6.04
CA SER A 104 4.85 17.18 -6.53
C SER A 104 3.82 17.85 -5.60
N PRO A 105 4.01 19.13 -5.21
CA PRO A 105 3.01 19.87 -4.42
C PRO A 105 1.63 19.96 -5.10
N ASP A 106 1.60 19.85 -6.43
CA ASP A 106 0.36 19.92 -7.22
C ASP A 106 -0.37 18.58 -7.32
N ALA A 107 0.22 17.49 -6.80
CA ALA A 107 -0.37 16.16 -6.85
C ALA A 107 -1.68 16.09 -6.05
N THR A 108 -2.65 15.38 -6.62
CA THR A 108 -3.95 15.13 -5.99
C THR A 108 -3.84 14.02 -4.94
N ILE A 109 -4.78 13.95 -4.00
CA ILE A 109 -4.78 12.93 -2.94
C ILE A 109 -4.79 11.50 -3.54
N TYR A 110 -5.50 11.29 -4.65
CA TYR A 110 -5.54 10.00 -5.35
C TYR A 110 -4.18 9.64 -5.95
N GLN A 111 -3.50 10.58 -6.61
CA GLN A 111 -2.17 10.36 -7.17
C GLN A 111 -1.14 10.06 -6.07
N ILE A 112 -1.24 10.73 -4.93
CA ILE A 112 -0.35 10.47 -3.79
C ILE A 112 -0.60 9.07 -3.21
N THR A 113 -1.86 8.66 -3.12
CA THR A 113 -2.24 7.31 -2.69
C THR A 113 -1.69 6.25 -3.64
N GLU A 114 -1.79 6.46 -4.95
CA GLU A 114 -1.19 5.59 -5.97
C GLU A 114 0.34 5.52 -5.83
N ASN A 115 0.99 6.69 -5.74
CA ASN A 115 2.44 6.78 -5.57
C ASN A 115 2.91 6.06 -4.30
N TYR A 116 2.17 6.14 -3.20
CA TYR A 116 2.46 5.38 -1.98
C TYR A 116 2.54 3.88 -2.25
N PHE A 117 1.52 3.29 -2.89
CA PHE A 117 1.51 1.84 -3.15
C PHE A 117 2.62 1.41 -4.10
N LEU A 118 2.93 2.22 -5.12
CA LEU A 118 4.00 1.96 -6.08
C LEU A 118 5.39 2.07 -5.42
N GLU A 119 5.62 3.09 -4.60
CA GLU A 119 6.89 3.30 -3.90
C GLU A 119 7.13 2.20 -2.87
N VAL A 120 6.12 1.88 -2.05
CA VAL A 120 6.18 0.77 -1.08
C VAL A 120 6.45 -0.56 -1.79
N GLY A 121 5.75 -0.83 -2.90
CA GLY A 121 5.94 -2.04 -3.69
C GLY A 121 7.36 -2.15 -4.26
N LYS A 122 7.89 -1.05 -4.79
CA LYS A 122 9.27 -0.95 -5.28
C LYS A 122 10.27 -1.19 -4.17
N ASP A 123 10.11 -0.54 -3.02
CA ASP A 123 10.95 -0.73 -1.84
C ASP A 123 10.97 -2.21 -1.44
N MET A 124 9.79 -2.80 -1.20
CA MET A 124 9.67 -4.21 -0.79
C MET A 124 10.30 -5.17 -1.81
N SER A 125 10.16 -4.90 -3.11
CA SER A 125 10.81 -5.67 -4.16
C SER A 125 12.34 -5.59 -4.09
N VAL A 126 12.89 -4.40 -3.87
CA VAL A 126 14.34 -4.22 -3.70
C VAL A 126 14.84 -4.98 -2.47
N TRP A 127 14.12 -4.90 -1.34
CA TRP A 127 14.46 -5.64 -0.13
C TRP A 127 14.37 -7.16 -0.32
N LEU A 128 13.35 -7.65 -1.02
CA LEU A 128 13.17 -9.06 -1.30
C LEU A 128 14.30 -9.60 -2.21
N ASN A 129 14.68 -8.85 -3.25
CA ASN A 129 15.80 -9.19 -4.12
C ASN A 129 17.13 -9.21 -3.36
N LEU A 130 17.37 -8.23 -2.49
CA LEU A 130 18.57 -8.18 -1.65
C LEU A 130 18.61 -9.37 -0.68
N ASN A 131 17.49 -9.70 -0.04
CA ASN A 131 17.40 -10.86 0.85
C ASN A 131 17.61 -12.18 0.08
N TYR A 132 17.08 -12.31 -1.14
CA TYR A 132 17.35 -13.48 -1.99
C TYR A 132 18.84 -13.62 -2.30
N PHE A 133 19.52 -12.52 -2.66
CA PHE A 133 20.96 -12.52 -2.87
C PHE A 133 21.73 -12.94 -1.62
N LEU A 134 21.36 -12.41 -0.44
CA LEU A 134 21.97 -12.79 0.84
C LEU A 134 21.76 -14.28 1.17
N ASN A 135 20.57 -14.83 0.91
CA ASN A 135 20.30 -16.26 1.10
C ASN A 135 21.22 -17.12 0.24
N VAL A 136 21.32 -16.82 -1.06
CA VAL A 136 22.20 -17.55 -1.99
C VAL A 136 23.67 -17.43 -1.55
N TYR A 137 24.10 -16.25 -1.12
CA TYR A 137 25.47 -16.04 -0.64
C TYR A 137 25.77 -16.87 0.61
N VAL A 138 24.86 -16.90 1.58
CA VAL A 138 25.02 -17.66 2.82
C VAL A 138 25.00 -19.16 2.54
N ASP A 139 24.14 -19.61 1.63
CA ASP A 139 24.12 -20.99 1.16
C ASP A 139 25.47 -21.37 0.54
N TYR A 140 25.96 -20.54 -0.38
CA TYR A 140 27.27 -20.73 -1.02
C TYR A 140 28.41 -20.77 0.02
N ALA A 141 28.51 -19.77 0.88
CA ALA A 141 29.54 -19.70 1.92
C ALA A 141 29.49 -20.90 2.88
N SER A 142 28.29 -21.36 3.24
CA SER A 142 28.10 -22.53 4.13
C SER A 142 28.46 -23.86 3.47
N SER A 143 28.42 -23.93 2.14
CA SER A 143 28.74 -25.13 1.36
C SER A 143 30.24 -25.32 1.11
N ILE A 144 31.07 -24.33 1.43
CA ILE A 144 32.53 -24.45 1.37
C ILE A 144 32.98 -25.46 2.43
N THR A 145 33.28 -26.68 1.98
CA THR A 145 33.85 -27.75 2.81
C THR A 145 35.36 -27.79 2.62
N GLN A 146 36.11 -27.73 3.71
CA GLN A 146 37.56 -27.92 3.66
C GLN A 146 37.87 -29.40 3.80
N TYR A 147 38.49 -29.97 2.76
CA TYR A 147 38.93 -31.35 2.74
C TYR A 147 40.38 -31.45 3.23
N ALA A 148 40.56 -31.79 4.50
CA ALA A 148 41.87 -32.15 5.05
C ALA A 148 41.93 -33.66 5.25
N ARG A 149 42.18 -34.41 4.17
CA ARG A 149 42.31 -35.88 4.18
C ARG A 149 43.71 -36.32 3.73
N PRO A 150 44.77 -36.09 4.52
CA PRO A 150 46.05 -36.72 4.24
C PRO A 150 45.87 -38.24 4.29
N LEU A 151 46.17 -38.94 3.19
CA LEU A 151 46.06 -40.40 3.08
C LEU A 151 44.63 -40.98 3.22
N GLY A 152 43.58 -40.18 2.98
CA GLY A 152 42.19 -40.64 3.02
C GLY A 152 41.57 -40.73 4.43
N ILE A 153 42.38 -40.57 5.49
CA ILE A 153 41.91 -40.42 6.87
C ILE A 153 41.94 -38.93 7.20
N GLY A 154 40.79 -38.34 7.50
CA GLY A 154 40.76 -36.93 7.87
C GLY A 154 39.38 -36.36 8.11
N LEU A 155 39.36 -35.09 8.51
CA LEU A 155 38.15 -34.37 8.87
C LEU A 155 37.64 -33.60 7.65
N VAL A 156 36.33 -33.69 7.41
CA VAL A 156 35.61 -32.76 6.55
C VAL A 156 34.89 -31.81 7.49
N SER A 157 35.35 -30.58 7.55
CA SER A 157 34.67 -29.54 8.32
C SER A 157 34.11 -28.50 7.37
N SER A 158 32.87 -28.06 7.64
CA SER A 158 32.35 -26.81 7.13
C SER A 158 32.44 -25.80 8.27
N PRO A 159 33.54 -25.02 8.36
CA PRO A 159 33.78 -24.13 9.49
C PRO A 159 32.67 -23.08 9.65
N LEU A 160 31.92 -22.79 8.59
CA LEU A 160 30.80 -21.83 8.57
C LEU A 160 29.43 -22.45 8.82
N ALA A 161 29.30 -23.79 8.89
CA ALA A 161 28.00 -24.44 9.06
C ALA A 161 27.28 -24.03 10.36
N GLY A 162 28.03 -23.89 11.46
CA GLY A 162 27.47 -23.47 12.75
C GLY A 162 26.91 -22.04 12.73
N PHE A 163 27.54 -21.16 11.94
CA PHE A 163 27.11 -19.77 11.79
C PHE A 163 25.97 -19.61 10.79
N ALA A 164 25.97 -20.42 9.73
CA ALA A 164 24.98 -20.34 8.68
C ALA A 164 23.58 -20.73 9.16
N ALA A 165 23.44 -21.65 10.12
CA ALA A 165 22.14 -22.11 10.61
C ALA A 165 21.25 -20.97 11.16
N PRO A 166 21.66 -20.16 12.16
CA PRO A 166 20.83 -19.07 12.68
C PRO A 166 20.59 -17.97 11.63
N LEU A 167 21.58 -17.70 10.78
CA LEU A 167 21.48 -16.67 9.76
C LEU A 167 20.48 -17.05 8.66
N LYS A 168 20.52 -18.30 8.18
CA LYS A 168 19.51 -18.82 7.23
C LYS A 168 18.10 -18.74 7.80
N GLN A 169 17.93 -19.06 9.10
CA GLN A 169 16.61 -18.94 9.74
C GLN A 169 16.11 -17.49 9.74
N LEU A 170 16.97 -16.51 10.05
CA LEU A 170 16.62 -15.09 10.03
C LEU A 170 16.25 -14.62 8.62
N LEU A 171 17.06 -14.96 7.62
CA LEU A 171 16.80 -14.58 6.23
C LEU A 171 15.53 -15.24 5.69
N TYR A 172 15.28 -16.51 6.03
CA TYR A 172 14.05 -17.22 5.67
C TYR A 172 12.80 -16.54 6.26
N ASN A 173 12.85 -16.18 7.55
CA ASN A 173 11.78 -15.43 8.20
C ASN A 173 11.58 -14.06 7.53
N CYS A 174 12.67 -13.38 7.18
CA CYS A 174 12.64 -12.11 6.46
C CYS A 174 12.02 -12.25 5.07
N THR A 175 12.32 -13.33 4.33
CA THR A 175 11.75 -13.59 3.01
C THR A 175 10.26 -13.79 3.12
N THR A 176 9.83 -14.58 4.11
CA THR A 176 8.41 -14.85 4.36
C THR A 176 7.66 -13.56 4.70
N ALA A 177 8.18 -12.76 5.63
CA ALA A 177 7.57 -11.49 6.04
C ALA A 177 7.46 -10.49 4.89
N LEU A 178 8.55 -10.30 4.13
CA LEU A 178 8.58 -9.41 2.96
C LEU A 178 7.63 -9.86 1.85
N THR A 179 7.55 -11.16 1.60
CA THR A 179 6.65 -11.71 0.57
C THR A 179 5.20 -11.44 0.92
N ILE A 180 4.81 -11.66 2.18
CA ILE A 180 3.43 -11.38 2.60
C ILE A 180 3.14 -9.89 2.56
N ALA A 181 4.05 -9.05 3.06
CA ALA A 181 3.89 -7.59 3.01
C ALA A 181 3.75 -7.07 1.58
N TYR A 182 4.53 -7.62 0.64
CA TYR A 182 4.46 -7.28 -0.79
C TYR A 182 3.11 -7.66 -1.39
N VAL A 183 2.63 -8.88 -1.14
CA VAL A 183 1.32 -9.35 -1.63
C VAL A 183 0.18 -8.52 -1.05
N VAL A 184 0.21 -8.21 0.25
CA VAL A 184 -0.81 -7.36 0.90
C VAL A 184 -0.82 -5.97 0.31
N ASN A 185 0.35 -5.35 0.10
CA ASN A 185 0.44 -4.02 -0.53
C ASN A 185 -0.19 -4.02 -1.94
N TYR A 186 0.09 -5.04 -2.75
CA TYR A 186 -0.53 -5.17 -4.08
C TYR A 186 -2.04 -5.42 -3.99
N ALA A 187 -2.51 -6.22 -3.04
CA ALA A 187 -3.94 -6.44 -2.83
C ALA A 187 -4.66 -5.13 -2.46
N GLN A 188 -4.05 -4.31 -1.59
CA GLN A 188 -4.57 -2.98 -1.24
C GLN A 188 -4.57 -2.03 -2.43
N TYR A 189 -3.51 -2.05 -3.25
CA TYR A 189 -3.43 -1.27 -4.47
C TYR A 189 -4.53 -1.63 -5.48
N TYR A 190 -4.78 -2.91 -5.73
CA TYR A 190 -5.89 -3.32 -6.60
C TYR A 190 -7.26 -3.00 -5.99
N THR A 191 -7.39 -3.09 -4.66
CA THR A 191 -8.60 -2.64 -3.96
C THR A 191 -8.83 -1.15 -4.15
N PHE A 192 -7.76 -0.35 -4.13
CA PHE A 192 -7.82 1.10 -4.40
C PHE A 192 -8.27 1.40 -5.83
N ILE A 193 -7.66 0.77 -6.84
CA ILE A 193 -8.07 0.96 -8.25
C ILE A 193 -9.53 0.55 -8.44
N PHE A 194 -9.90 -0.63 -7.94
CA PHE A 194 -11.28 -1.11 -7.99
C PHE A 194 -12.24 -0.16 -7.28
N ALA A 195 -11.84 0.38 -6.13
CA ALA A 195 -12.60 1.37 -5.38
C ALA A 195 -12.86 2.64 -6.21
N THR A 196 -11.83 3.18 -6.87
CA THR A 196 -11.94 4.41 -7.64
C THR A 196 -12.71 4.25 -8.95
N GLU A 197 -12.60 3.10 -9.61
CA GLU A 197 -13.24 2.88 -10.92
C GLU A 197 -14.67 2.33 -10.76
N VAL A 198 -14.85 1.27 -9.96
CA VAL A 198 -16.11 0.51 -9.97
C VAL A 198 -17.16 1.12 -9.05
N PHE A 199 -16.78 1.72 -7.91
CA PHE A 199 -17.78 2.25 -6.99
C PHE A 199 -18.48 3.50 -7.51
N LEU A 200 -17.75 4.35 -8.24
CA LEU A 200 -18.32 5.55 -8.84
C LEU A 200 -19.20 5.24 -10.05
N ASP A 201 -18.75 4.36 -10.94
CA ASP A 201 -19.46 4.09 -12.19
C ASP A 201 -20.70 3.19 -11.99
N TYR A 202 -20.63 2.19 -11.11
CA TYR A 202 -21.69 1.19 -10.99
C TYR A 202 -22.45 1.29 -9.67
N TYR A 203 -21.74 1.36 -8.54
CA TYR A 203 -22.39 1.32 -7.24
C TYR A 203 -23.15 2.62 -6.96
N LEU A 204 -22.56 3.80 -7.21
CA LEU A 204 -23.22 5.08 -6.92
C LEU A 204 -24.58 5.21 -7.66
N PRO A 205 -24.73 4.99 -8.98
CA PRO A 205 -26.02 5.06 -9.65
C PRO A 205 -27.03 4.02 -9.14
N ILE A 206 -26.58 2.80 -8.85
CA ILE A 206 -27.45 1.76 -8.28
C ILE A 206 -27.95 2.18 -6.88
N GLY A 207 -27.07 2.71 -6.04
CA GLY A 207 -27.43 3.22 -4.71
C GLY A 207 -28.45 4.35 -4.78
N VAL A 208 -28.27 5.29 -5.72
CA VAL A 208 -29.21 6.38 -5.98
C VAL A 208 -30.56 5.87 -6.45
N PHE A 209 -30.58 4.93 -7.39
CA PHE A 209 -31.80 4.30 -7.88
C PHE A 209 -32.57 3.58 -6.75
N LEU A 210 -31.88 2.74 -5.98
CA LEU A 210 -32.48 1.99 -4.88
C LEU A 210 -32.96 2.89 -3.73
N ARG A 211 -32.34 4.05 -3.53
CA ARG A 211 -32.77 5.03 -2.54
C ARG A 211 -34.13 5.65 -2.87
N CYS A 212 -34.50 5.72 -4.15
CA CYS A 212 -35.75 6.33 -4.60
C CYS A 212 -37.02 5.53 -4.27
N PHE A 213 -36.90 4.29 -3.76
CA PHE A 213 -38.05 3.44 -3.42
C PHE A 213 -38.05 3.09 -1.93
N LEU A 214 -39.18 3.25 -1.25
CA LEU A 214 -39.36 2.92 0.17
C LEU A 214 -38.78 1.56 0.63
N PRO A 215 -39.06 0.41 -0.03
CA PRO A 215 -38.58 -0.88 0.46
C PRO A 215 -37.06 -1.07 0.31
N THR A 216 -36.42 -0.43 -0.67
CA THR A 216 -34.97 -0.55 -0.93
C THR A 216 -34.16 0.65 -0.44
N ARG A 217 -34.82 1.64 0.17
CA ARG A 217 -34.21 2.92 0.56
C ARG A 217 -32.99 2.75 1.46
N ARG A 218 -33.12 1.88 2.46
CA ARG A 218 -32.05 1.57 3.42
C ARG A 218 -30.81 1.05 2.71
N LEU A 219 -31.01 0.10 1.80
CA LEU A 219 -29.93 -0.50 1.02
C LEU A 219 -29.29 0.53 0.08
N GLY A 220 -30.08 1.39 -0.56
CA GLY A 220 -29.55 2.49 -1.37
C GLY A 220 -28.67 3.46 -0.57
N GLY A 221 -29.12 3.84 0.64
CA GLY A 221 -28.35 4.70 1.55
C GLY A 221 -27.02 4.10 2.00
N THR A 222 -27.00 2.82 2.38
CA THR A 222 -25.75 2.16 2.77
C THR A 222 -24.79 1.99 1.62
N LEU A 223 -25.30 1.69 0.44
CA LEU A 223 -24.49 1.55 -0.76
C LEU A 223 -23.80 2.88 -1.11
N ILE A 224 -24.53 4.00 -1.04
CA ILE A 224 -23.94 5.35 -1.20
C ILE A 224 -22.89 5.63 -0.12
N ALA A 225 -23.17 5.28 1.14
CA ALA A 225 -22.24 5.51 2.24
C ALA A 225 -20.93 4.70 2.10
N ILE A 226 -21.03 3.45 1.66
CA ILE A 226 -19.86 2.59 1.38
C ILE A 226 -19.05 3.19 0.23
N CYS A 227 -19.69 3.62 -0.86
CA CYS A 227 -19.01 4.30 -1.98
C CYS A 227 -18.22 5.51 -1.50
N LEU A 228 -18.88 6.39 -0.73
CA LEU A 228 -18.24 7.57 -0.14
C LEU A 228 -17.08 7.21 0.77
N SER A 229 -17.19 6.12 1.53
CA SER A 229 -16.12 5.70 2.43
C SER A 229 -14.88 5.27 1.66
N PHE A 230 -15.06 4.44 0.63
CA PHE A 230 -13.97 4.02 -0.26
C PHE A 230 -13.39 5.19 -1.05
N LEU A 231 -14.19 6.16 -1.42
CA LEU A 231 -13.75 7.30 -2.23
C LEU A 231 -13.04 8.38 -1.42
N LEU A 232 -13.50 8.65 -0.19
CA LEU A 232 -13.00 9.73 0.66
C LEU A 232 -12.01 9.20 1.70
N ILE A 233 -12.45 8.25 2.53
CA ILE A 233 -11.73 7.85 3.74
C ILE A 233 -10.52 6.98 3.39
N PHE A 234 -10.67 6.02 2.49
CA PHE A 234 -9.59 5.12 2.12
C PHE A 234 -8.33 5.83 1.56
N PRO A 235 -8.42 6.70 0.53
CA PRO A 235 -7.26 7.42 0.03
C PRO A 235 -6.72 8.41 1.06
N PHE A 236 -7.59 9.04 1.85
CA PHE A 236 -7.15 9.95 2.91
C PHE A 236 -6.31 9.24 3.98
N LEU A 237 -6.75 8.08 4.47
CA LEU A 237 -6.00 7.28 5.45
C LEU A 237 -4.67 6.77 4.89
N THR A 238 -4.67 6.36 3.63
CA THR A 238 -3.46 5.88 2.95
C THR A 238 -2.46 7.01 2.72
N THR A 239 -2.95 8.18 2.33
CA THR A 239 -2.15 9.40 2.19
C THR A 239 -1.56 9.84 3.54
N LEU A 240 -2.35 9.79 4.61
CA LEU A 240 -1.86 10.06 5.96
C LEU A 240 -0.78 9.05 6.38
N THR A 241 -0.98 7.77 6.07
CA THR A 241 0.02 6.71 6.29
C THR A 241 1.31 7.03 5.56
N TYR A 242 1.24 7.46 4.29
CA TYR A 242 2.41 7.85 3.51
C TYR A 242 3.19 8.99 4.17
N PHE A 243 2.51 10.04 4.64
CA PHE A 243 3.16 11.15 5.34
C PHE A 243 3.81 10.74 6.64
N ILE A 244 3.21 9.83 7.40
CA ILE A 244 3.80 9.37 8.67
C ILE A 244 5.13 8.68 8.41
N PHE A 245 5.23 7.85 7.38
CA PHE A 245 6.38 6.97 7.20
C PHE A 245 7.46 7.46 6.24
N TYR A 246 7.08 8.21 5.19
CA TYR A 246 8.00 8.63 4.14
C TYR A 246 8.43 10.11 4.26
N ASN A 247 8.10 10.75 5.39
CA ASN A 247 8.70 12.03 5.74
C ASN A 247 10.21 11.85 6.06
N GLU A 248 11.02 12.86 5.79
CA GLU A 248 12.47 12.89 6.06
C GLU A 248 12.83 12.51 7.51
N ASN A 249 11.96 12.91 8.45
CA ASN A 249 12.10 12.61 9.88
C ASN A 249 11.17 11.47 10.34
N GLY A 250 10.64 10.69 9.38
CA GLY A 250 9.72 9.61 9.65
C GLY A 250 10.38 8.47 10.43
N PRO A 251 9.59 7.64 11.14
CA PRO A 251 10.09 6.51 11.92
C PRO A 251 10.56 5.35 11.04
N MET A 252 10.31 5.35 9.72
CA MET A 252 10.84 4.31 8.84
C MET A 252 12.29 4.58 8.50
N ILE A 253 13.15 3.70 9.00
CA ILE A 253 14.52 3.59 8.53
C ILE A 253 14.47 3.09 7.08
N THR A 254 14.85 3.95 6.14
CA THR A 254 15.08 3.55 4.74
C THR A 254 16.38 2.77 4.65
N PHE A 255 16.60 1.99 3.58
CA PHE A 255 17.88 1.29 3.38
C PHE A 255 19.07 2.26 3.45
N ARG A 256 18.88 3.43 2.84
CA ARG A 256 19.86 4.50 2.82
C ARG A 256 20.13 5.04 4.22
N SER A 257 19.09 5.38 4.98
CA SER A 257 19.27 5.90 6.34
C SER A 257 19.85 4.84 7.29
N PHE A 258 19.54 3.55 7.07
CA PHE A 258 20.18 2.46 7.81
C PHE A 258 21.69 2.39 7.54
N ILE A 259 22.09 2.43 6.26
CA ILE A 259 23.50 2.45 5.88
C ILE A 259 24.19 3.69 6.43
N GLU A 260 23.59 4.87 6.28
CA GLU A 260 24.16 6.14 6.75
C GLU A 260 24.29 6.17 8.28
N GLN A 261 23.32 5.60 9.02
CA GLN A 261 23.38 5.52 10.48
C GLN A 261 24.50 4.58 10.95
N TYR A 262 24.77 3.51 10.20
CA TYR A 262 25.77 2.50 10.61
C TYR A 262 27.19 2.84 10.15
N TYR A 263 27.36 3.37 8.94
CA TYR A 263 28.66 3.70 8.37
C TYR A 263 29.06 5.18 8.51
N GLY A 264 28.16 6.00 9.06
CA GLY A 264 28.33 7.45 9.19
C GLY A 264 28.04 8.21 7.89
N PRO A 265 27.80 9.53 7.96
CA PRO A 265 27.62 10.38 6.79
C PRO A 265 28.91 10.38 5.96
N GLY A 266 28.88 9.74 4.78
CA GLY A 266 30.04 9.58 3.88
C GLY A 266 30.70 8.20 3.91
N GLY A 267 30.22 7.28 4.74
CA GLY A 267 30.66 5.89 4.72
C GLY A 267 30.08 5.14 3.52
N ASN A 268 30.84 5.05 2.43
CA ASN A 268 30.45 4.25 1.28
C ASN A 268 30.52 2.76 1.63
N PHE A 269 29.38 2.18 2.02
CA PHE A 269 29.22 0.73 2.19
C PHE A 269 29.82 -0.06 1.02
N TRP A 270 29.57 0.43 -0.20
CA TRP A 270 30.12 -0.14 -1.43
C TRP A 270 31.64 -0.05 -1.52
N ASP A 271 32.28 0.99 -0.99
CA ASP A 271 33.74 1.10 -0.95
C ASP A 271 34.35 0.15 0.07
N ASN A 272 33.70 -0.08 1.20
CA ASN A 272 34.14 -1.06 2.18
C ASN A 272 33.98 -2.49 1.64
N ILE A 273 32.88 -2.77 0.94
CA ILE A 273 32.68 -4.05 0.25
C ILE A 273 33.68 -4.23 -0.88
N SER A 274 33.94 -3.20 -1.70
CA SER A 274 34.86 -3.33 -2.83
C SER A 274 36.31 -3.52 -2.37
N ARG A 275 36.73 -2.83 -1.30
CA ARG A 275 38.02 -3.08 -0.62
C ARG A 275 38.13 -4.50 -0.09
N TYR A 276 37.04 -5.09 0.40
CA TYR A 276 37.02 -6.51 0.81
C TYR A 276 37.23 -7.47 -0.36
N PHE A 277 36.60 -7.21 -1.51
CA PHE A 277 36.76 -8.04 -2.70
C PHE A 277 38.06 -7.82 -3.45
N ASN A 278 38.83 -6.78 -3.10
CA ASN A 278 40.11 -6.46 -3.74
C ASN A 278 41.26 -6.28 -2.73
N PRO A 279 41.65 -7.34 -1.99
CA PRO A 279 42.66 -7.25 -0.93
C PRO A 279 44.10 -7.03 -1.43
N PHE A 280 44.33 -6.96 -2.75
CA PHE A 280 45.67 -7.01 -3.35
C PHE A 280 46.38 -5.65 -3.51
N GLU A 281 45.83 -4.55 -2.97
CA GLU A 281 46.47 -3.23 -3.08
C GLU A 281 47.61 -2.96 -2.07
N TYR A 282 47.95 -3.89 -1.16
CA TYR A 282 48.95 -3.63 -0.10
C TYR A 282 50.25 -4.44 -0.21
N SER A 283 51.29 -3.72 -0.65
CA SER A 283 52.73 -3.87 -0.38
C SER A 283 53.52 -5.02 -1.03
N SER A 284 54.67 -4.65 -1.60
CA SER A 284 55.53 -5.41 -2.51
C SER A 284 56.64 -6.23 -1.82
N GLY A 285 56.36 -6.91 -0.70
CA GLY A 285 57.38 -7.74 -0.04
C GLY A 285 56.83 -8.93 0.74
N LEU A 286 57.50 -10.09 0.66
CA LEU A 286 57.05 -11.36 1.24
C LEU A 286 56.95 -11.34 2.78
N PHE A 287 57.83 -10.59 3.46
CA PHE A 287 57.79 -10.45 4.93
C PHE A 287 56.72 -9.43 5.39
N GLY A 288 56.49 -8.38 4.59
CA GLY A 288 55.36 -7.46 4.76
C GLY A 288 54.01 -8.12 4.43
N PHE A 289 54.01 -9.07 3.49
CA PHE A 289 52.90 -9.96 3.23
C PHE A 289 52.61 -10.84 4.44
N ILE A 290 53.58 -11.47 5.09
CA ILE A 290 53.28 -12.37 6.24
C ILE A 290 52.91 -11.60 7.51
N THR A 291 53.65 -10.55 7.88
CA THR A 291 53.36 -9.77 9.09
C THR A 291 52.18 -8.83 8.92
N GLY A 292 52.05 -8.20 7.75
CA GLY A 292 50.87 -7.46 7.34
C GLY A 292 49.66 -8.37 7.12
N ALA A 293 49.83 -9.60 6.62
CA ALA A 293 48.71 -10.54 6.54
C ALA A 293 48.31 -11.05 7.92
N LEU A 294 49.19 -11.42 8.84
CA LEU A 294 48.75 -11.95 10.14
C LEU A 294 48.17 -10.86 11.06
N GLY A 295 48.81 -9.68 11.16
CA GLY A 295 48.29 -8.54 11.91
C GLY A 295 47.07 -7.90 11.22
N GLY A 296 47.11 -7.85 9.88
CA GLY A 296 45.98 -7.42 9.05
C GLY A 296 44.82 -8.40 9.11
N ILE A 297 45.05 -9.72 9.15
CA ILE A 297 44.00 -10.73 9.38
C ILE A 297 43.39 -10.53 10.76
N GLY A 298 44.16 -10.19 11.80
CA GLY A 298 43.59 -9.89 13.12
C GLY A 298 42.59 -8.73 13.08
N ASN A 299 43.02 -7.58 12.56
CA ASN A 299 42.17 -6.39 12.45
C ASN A 299 41.05 -6.57 11.42
N LEU A 300 41.31 -7.28 10.32
CA LEU A 300 40.33 -7.57 9.28
C LEU A 300 39.30 -8.56 9.81
N LEU A 301 39.68 -9.62 10.53
CA LEU A 301 38.73 -10.50 11.20
C LEU A 301 37.95 -9.73 12.26
N GLN A 302 38.55 -8.83 13.03
CA GLN A 302 37.82 -8.03 14.02
C GLN A 302 36.83 -7.05 13.37
N ASP A 303 37.23 -6.35 12.31
CA ASP A 303 36.39 -5.38 11.61
C ASP A 303 35.32 -6.07 10.75
N VAL A 304 35.67 -7.20 10.13
CA VAL A 304 34.75 -8.03 9.34
C VAL A 304 33.77 -8.75 10.27
N PHE A 305 34.25 -9.51 11.26
CA PHE A 305 33.35 -10.20 12.19
C PHE A 305 32.65 -9.23 13.15
N GLY A 306 33.15 -8.03 13.40
CA GLY A 306 32.43 -7.04 14.19
C GLY A 306 31.33 -6.37 13.36
N SER A 307 31.73 -5.74 12.25
CA SER A 307 30.84 -4.89 11.47
C SER A 307 29.91 -5.68 10.56
N ILE A 308 30.42 -6.69 9.85
CA ILE A 308 29.59 -7.50 8.94
C ILE A 308 28.63 -8.37 9.75
N PHE A 309 29.07 -8.91 10.89
CA PHE A 309 28.17 -9.70 11.75
C PHE A 309 27.01 -8.87 12.28
N LEU A 310 27.29 -7.67 12.80
CA LEU A 310 26.26 -6.79 13.33
C LEU A 310 25.31 -6.35 12.20
N VAL A 311 25.83 -5.98 11.02
CA VAL A 311 24.99 -5.70 9.84
C VAL A 311 24.13 -6.90 9.50
N ILE A 312 24.69 -8.10 9.40
CA ILE A 312 23.97 -9.33 9.08
C ILE A 312 22.88 -9.67 10.09
N MET A 313 23.07 -9.34 11.38
CA MET A 313 22.10 -9.64 12.43
C MET A 313 21.02 -8.56 12.58
N VAL A 314 21.40 -7.28 12.49
CA VAL A 314 20.49 -6.15 12.67
C VAL A 314 19.68 -5.86 11.41
N PHE A 315 20.27 -6.08 10.22
CA PHE A 315 19.60 -5.84 8.95
C PHE A 315 18.28 -6.64 8.83
N PRO A 316 18.24 -7.98 8.99
CA PRO A 316 16.99 -8.73 8.85
C PRO A 316 15.94 -8.30 9.86
N ILE A 317 16.35 -7.95 11.10
CA ILE A 317 15.43 -7.49 12.14
C ILE A 317 14.79 -6.17 11.73
N SER A 318 15.58 -5.20 11.24
CA SER A 318 15.06 -3.91 10.78
C SER A 318 14.12 -4.06 9.57
N VAL A 319 14.47 -4.94 8.63
CA VAL A 319 13.68 -5.21 7.42
C VAL A 319 12.38 -5.93 7.76
N VAL A 320 12.42 -6.92 8.65
CA VAL A 320 11.22 -7.59 9.17
C VAL A 320 10.34 -6.60 9.92
N GLY A 321 10.90 -5.72 10.74
CA GLY A 321 10.17 -4.66 11.42
C GLY A 321 9.46 -3.74 10.42
N LYS A 322 10.17 -3.26 9.39
CA LYS A 322 9.57 -2.46 8.30
C LYS A 322 8.46 -3.22 7.57
N ALA A 323 8.72 -4.46 7.17
CA ALA A 323 7.75 -5.31 6.48
C ALA A 323 6.50 -5.56 7.33
N PHE A 324 6.67 -5.78 8.64
CA PHE A 324 5.57 -5.95 9.57
C PHE A 324 4.73 -4.67 9.71
N MET A 325 5.38 -3.52 9.89
CA MET A 325 4.69 -2.23 10.01
C MET A 325 3.86 -1.92 8.77
N VAL A 326 4.47 -2.01 7.59
CA VAL A 326 3.82 -1.65 6.33
C VAL A 326 2.86 -2.72 5.83
N GLY A 327 3.21 -3.99 5.98
CA GLY A 327 2.43 -5.12 5.45
C GLY A 327 1.30 -5.61 6.35
N TYR A 328 1.35 -5.33 7.66
CA TYR A 328 0.36 -5.84 8.60
C TYR A 328 -0.24 -4.75 9.48
N LEU A 329 0.61 -4.05 10.23
CA LEU A 329 0.13 -3.13 11.26
C LEU A 329 -0.69 -1.99 10.65
N MET A 330 -0.15 -1.33 9.63
CA MET A 330 -0.80 -0.19 8.99
C MET A 330 -2.06 -0.56 8.22
N PRO A 331 -2.07 -1.61 7.37
CA PRO A 331 -3.29 -2.15 6.81
C PRO A 331 -4.37 -2.43 7.85
N ALA A 332 -4.01 -3.05 8.98
CA ALA A 332 -4.96 -3.34 10.05
C ALA A 332 -5.54 -2.08 10.68
N PHE A 333 -4.71 -1.09 11.02
CA PHE A 333 -5.18 0.19 11.53
C PHE A 333 -6.07 0.93 10.53
N ASN A 334 -5.67 0.97 9.25
CA ASN A 334 -6.44 1.63 8.20
C ASN A 334 -7.80 0.94 8.00
N ILE A 335 -7.87 -0.39 8.03
CA ILE A 335 -9.13 -1.14 7.93
C ILE A 335 -10.03 -0.88 9.14
N LEU A 336 -9.48 -0.80 10.36
CA LEU A 336 -10.24 -0.51 11.57
C LEU A 336 -10.87 0.90 11.49
N ILE A 337 -10.07 1.92 11.18
CA ILE A 337 -10.55 3.30 11.06
C ILE A 337 -11.55 3.41 9.89
N PHE A 338 -11.24 2.81 8.76
CA PHE A 338 -12.12 2.75 7.59
C PHE A 338 -13.48 2.14 7.95
N THR A 339 -13.50 0.99 8.62
CA THR A 339 -14.74 0.31 9.01
C THR A 339 -15.58 1.18 9.94
N GLN A 340 -14.96 1.80 10.94
CA GLN A 340 -15.70 2.68 11.87
C GLN A 340 -16.27 3.92 11.17
N ALA A 341 -15.49 4.52 10.26
CA ALA A 341 -15.92 5.68 9.51
C ALA A 341 -17.03 5.31 8.50
N ALA A 342 -16.94 4.15 7.85
CA ALA A 342 -17.98 3.62 6.99
C ALA A 342 -19.29 3.32 7.73
N LEU A 343 -19.19 2.76 8.94
CA LEU A 343 -20.34 2.55 9.83
C LEU A 343 -20.99 3.89 10.21
N SER A 344 -20.18 4.87 10.60
CA SER A 344 -20.67 6.20 10.96
C SER A 344 -21.37 6.91 9.80
N LEU A 345 -20.77 6.87 8.60
CA LEU A 345 -21.39 7.42 7.39
C LEU A 345 -22.68 6.69 7.04
N SER A 346 -22.69 5.35 7.10
CA SER A 346 -23.88 4.54 6.84
C SER A 346 -25.04 4.93 7.76
N LYS A 347 -24.79 5.13 9.06
CA LYS A 347 -25.78 5.63 10.01
C LYS A 347 -26.29 7.02 9.65
N SER A 348 -25.40 7.92 9.20
CA SER A 348 -25.78 9.30 8.82
C SER A 348 -26.68 9.37 7.58
N PHE A 349 -26.55 8.42 6.64
CA PHE A 349 -27.33 8.41 5.40
C PHE A 349 -28.70 7.72 5.52
N GLY A 350 -29.09 7.27 6.71
CA GLY A 350 -30.51 7.10 7.04
C GLY A 350 -31.02 5.66 7.15
N GLU A 351 -30.33 4.82 7.92
CA GLU A 351 -30.87 3.95 8.98
C GLU A 351 -29.77 2.98 9.41
N GLU A 352 -29.81 2.53 10.68
CA GLU A 352 -28.89 1.51 11.18
C GLU A 352 -29.11 0.20 10.41
N VAL A 353 -28.39 0.02 9.31
CA VAL A 353 -28.19 -1.33 8.80
C VAL A 353 -27.32 -2.03 9.82
N ASP A 354 -27.87 -3.10 10.39
CA ASP A 354 -27.21 -3.91 11.39
C ASP A 354 -26.07 -4.70 10.73
N ILE A 355 -24.99 -3.98 10.40
CA ILE A 355 -23.78 -4.51 9.77
C ILE A 355 -23.11 -5.53 10.69
N SER A 356 -23.46 -5.54 11.99
CA SER A 356 -23.16 -6.61 12.94
C SER A 356 -23.51 -7.99 12.38
N SER A 357 -24.64 -8.11 11.67
CA SER A 357 -25.06 -9.37 11.04
C SER A 357 -24.16 -9.80 9.88
N LEU A 358 -23.63 -8.84 9.10
CA LEU A 358 -22.68 -9.08 8.01
C LEU A 358 -21.29 -9.43 8.53
N THR A 359 -20.81 -8.75 9.57
CA THR A 359 -19.54 -9.09 10.22
C THR A 359 -19.57 -10.41 10.98
N ARG A 360 -20.75 -10.94 11.35
CA ARG A 360 -20.90 -12.29 11.90
C ARG A 360 -20.88 -13.40 10.84
N MET A 361 -20.94 -13.05 9.57
CA MET A 361 -20.90 -13.99 8.45
C MET A 361 -19.47 -14.24 7.93
N ILE A 362 -18.53 -13.37 8.29
CA ILE A 362 -17.08 -13.53 8.13
C ILE A 362 -16.54 -14.16 9.41
#